data_AF-A0A1X7AKE4-F1
#
_entry.id   AF-A0A1X7AKE4-F1
#
_cell.length_a   1.000
_cell.length_b   1.000
_cell.length_c   1.000
_cell.angle_alpha   90.00
_cell.angle_beta   90.00
_cell.angle_gamma   90.00
#
_symmetry.space_group_name_H-M   'P 1'
#
loop_
_entity.id
_entity.type
_entity.pdbx_description
1 polymer ?
#
loop_
_entity_poly.entity_id
_entity_poly.type
_entity_poly.pdbx_seq_one_letter_code
_entity_poly.pdbx_strand_id
1 'polypeptide(L)'
;MGICARELRHLVIRPTLKHLNLWSPTAENLLLGTAAQESGLGAHLKMDNQRALGIYQITPRMHRSVWDKFLARQPELASKVRGLASQHEFLQHPHAELATNLSYATAMAMMIYLRNGKPLPTGTGDDPARLGRCWRNHFHSSPAGTIDDFVHHYNDLVMEKVESRTN
;
A
#
# COMPACT_ATOMS: atom_id res chain seq x y z
N MET A 1 -8.04 -16.23 -4.26
CA MET A 1 -6.70 -16.37 -3.65
C MET A 1 -5.87 -15.18 -4.12
N GLY A 2 -5.36 -14.37 -3.19
CA GLY A 2 -4.47 -13.25 -3.49
C GLY A 2 -2.99 -13.67 -3.51
N ILE A 3 -2.10 -12.68 -3.52
CA ILE A 3 -0.65 -12.85 -3.41
C ILE A 3 -0.29 -13.30 -1.99
N CYS A 4 0.69 -14.20 -1.85
CA CYS A 4 1.22 -14.60 -0.54
C CYS A 4 1.78 -13.39 0.22
N ALA A 5 1.31 -13.15 1.45
CA ALA A 5 1.72 -12.00 2.26
C ALA A 5 3.24 -11.95 2.48
N ARG A 6 3.87 -13.11 2.69
CA ARG A 6 5.32 -13.22 2.88
C ARG A 6 6.08 -12.81 1.61
N GLU A 7 5.66 -13.29 0.44
CA GLU A 7 6.27 -12.92 -0.84
C GLU A 7 6.06 -11.44 -1.14
N LEU A 8 4.85 -10.92 -0.95
CA LEU A 8 4.55 -9.50 -1.12
C LEU A 8 5.45 -8.64 -0.21
N ARG A 9 5.65 -9.05 1.05
CA ARG A 9 6.55 -8.37 1.99
C ARG A 9 7.98 -8.34 1.47
N HIS A 10 8.54 -9.49 1.13
CA HIS A 10 9.98 -9.64 0.89
C HIS A 10 10.42 -9.30 -0.54
N LEU A 11 9.56 -9.52 -1.53
CA LEU A 11 9.87 -9.34 -2.95
C LEU A 11 9.42 -7.99 -3.50
N VAL A 12 8.41 -7.37 -2.89
CA VAL A 12 7.86 -6.08 -3.35
C VAL A 12 8.03 -5.00 -2.30
N ILE A 13 7.36 -5.11 -1.16
CA ILE A 13 7.23 -4.00 -0.21
C ILE A 13 8.58 -3.59 0.36
N ARG A 14 9.36 -4.54 0.86
CA ARG A 14 10.66 -4.29 1.45
C ARG A 14 11.66 -3.69 0.45
N PRO A 15 11.87 -4.28 -0.75
CA PRO A 15 12.77 -3.68 -1.74
C PRO A 15 12.34 -2.27 -2.17
N THR A 16 11.05 -2.05 -2.43
CA THR A 16 10.53 -0.73 -2.80
C THR A 16 10.79 0.31 -1.72
N LEU A 17 10.45 0.02 -0.47
CA LEU A 17 10.68 0.96 0.63
C LEU A 17 12.16 1.25 0.87
N LYS A 18 13.02 0.24 0.72
CA LYS A 18 14.47 0.43 0.82
C LYS A 18 15.00 1.32 -0.30
N HIS A 19 14.56 1.11 -1.55
CA HIS A 19 14.90 1.98 -2.68
C HIS A 19 14.53 3.45 -2.43
N LEU A 20 13.38 3.69 -1.80
CA LEU A 20 12.91 5.02 -1.45
C LEU A 20 13.56 5.61 -0.17
N ASN A 21 14.39 4.86 0.55
CA ASN A 21 14.91 5.22 1.89
C ASN A 21 13.80 5.47 2.93
N LEU A 22 12.67 4.74 2.84
CA LEU A 22 11.50 4.88 3.71
C LEU A 22 11.18 3.60 4.49
N TRP A 23 12.13 2.67 4.53
CA TRP A 23 11.95 1.36 5.13
C TRP A 23 11.86 1.45 6.66
N SER A 24 10.84 0.80 7.22
CA SER A 24 10.73 0.45 8.63
C SER A 24 9.82 -0.77 8.77
N PRO A 25 9.94 -1.56 9.85
CA PRO A 25 9.02 -2.67 10.12
C PRO A 25 7.55 -2.22 10.11
N THR A 26 7.26 -1.06 10.70
CA THR A 26 5.90 -0.51 10.73
C THR A 26 5.38 -0.15 9.34
N ALA A 27 6.23 0.39 8.46
CA ALA A 27 5.82 0.70 7.08
C ALA A 27 5.49 -0.58 6.29
N GLU A 28 6.27 -1.66 6.47
CA GLU A 28 5.95 -2.95 5.85
C GLU A 28 4.59 -3.48 6.31
N ASN A 29 4.36 -3.47 7.61
CA ASN A 29 3.14 -4.01 8.22
C ASN A 29 1.93 -3.17 7.86
N LEU A 30 2.07 -1.84 7.88
CA LEU A 30 1.01 -0.95 7.42
C LEU A 30 0.60 -1.27 5.98
N LEU A 31 1.56 -1.35 5.05
CA LEU A 31 1.28 -1.62 3.64
C LEU A 31 0.70 -3.02 3.40
N LEU A 32 1.14 -4.03 4.13
CA LEU A 32 0.52 -5.36 4.06
C LEU A 32 -0.93 -5.34 4.53
N GLY A 33 -1.19 -4.67 5.65
CA GLY A 33 -2.54 -4.50 6.15
C GLY A 33 -3.43 -3.72 5.19
N THR A 34 -2.90 -2.67 4.57
CA THR A 34 -3.60 -1.94 3.50
C THR A 34 -3.94 -2.87 2.34
N ALA A 35 -2.98 -3.66 1.84
CA ALA A 35 -3.23 -4.59 0.74
C ALA A 35 -4.27 -5.66 1.11
N ALA A 36 -4.23 -6.16 2.35
CA ALA A 36 -5.21 -7.13 2.87
C ALA A 36 -6.62 -6.53 2.93
N GLN A 37 -6.76 -5.34 3.52
CA GLN A 37 -8.04 -4.64 3.66
C GLN A 37 -8.64 -4.20 2.32
N GLU A 38 -7.82 -3.68 1.41
CA GLU A 38 -8.31 -3.05 0.18
C GLU A 38 -8.66 -4.07 -0.90
N SER A 39 -7.93 -5.18 -1.02
CA SER A 39 -8.11 -6.11 -2.13
C SER A 39 -7.99 -7.59 -1.77
N GLY A 40 -7.85 -7.92 -0.48
CA GLY A 40 -7.55 -9.29 -0.06
C GLY A 40 -6.19 -9.76 -0.56
N LEU A 41 -5.17 -8.90 -0.46
CA LEU A 41 -3.81 -9.12 -1.01
C LEU A 41 -3.80 -9.32 -2.54
N GLY A 42 -4.70 -8.64 -3.26
CA GLY A 42 -4.76 -8.69 -4.72
C GLY A 42 -5.69 -9.77 -5.26
N ALA A 43 -6.55 -10.37 -4.42
CA ALA A 43 -7.65 -11.22 -4.90
C ALA A 43 -8.59 -10.46 -5.85
N HIS A 44 -8.77 -9.16 -5.63
CA HIS A 44 -9.58 -8.29 -6.48
C HIS A 44 -8.84 -6.98 -6.80
N LEU A 45 -8.14 -6.93 -7.95
CA LEU A 45 -7.40 -5.73 -8.37
C LEU A 45 -8.32 -4.61 -8.92
N LYS A 46 -9.55 -4.94 -9.31
CA LYS A 46 -10.56 -3.97 -9.76
C LYS A 46 -11.92 -4.48 -9.33
N MET A 47 -12.57 -3.77 -8.41
CA MET A 47 -13.94 -4.08 -8.01
C MET A 47 -14.93 -3.54 -9.05
N ASP A 48 -16.01 -4.28 -9.29
CA ASP A 48 -17.07 -3.84 -10.20
C ASP A 48 -17.63 -2.49 -9.74
N ASN A 49 -17.88 -1.59 -10.70
CA ASN A 49 -18.32 -0.20 -10.48
C ASN A 49 -17.36 0.71 -9.68
N GLN A 50 -16.16 0.27 -9.32
CA GLN A 50 -15.16 1.13 -8.69
C GLN A 50 -14.07 1.59 -9.66
N ARG A 51 -13.64 2.85 -9.49
CA ARG A 51 -12.52 3.44 -10.24
C ARG A 51 -11.16 3.14 -9.61
N ALA A 52 -11.14 2.55 -8.43
CA ALA A 52 -9.94 2.18 -7.71
C ALA A 52 -9.19 1.04 -8.42
N LEU A 53 -7.86 1.06 -8.34
CA LEU A 53 -7.00 0.15 -9.10
C LEU A 53 -5.96 -0.52 -8.21
N GLY A 54 -5.73 -1.81 -8.49
CA GLY A 54 -4.63 -2.61 -7.99
C GLY A 54 -4.76 -3.07 -6.55
N ILE A 55 -3.65 -3.58 -6.02
CA ILE A 55 -3.60 -4.23 -4.71
C ILE A 55 -3.98 -3.28 -3.55
N TYR A 56 -3.79 -1.98 -3.76
CA TYR A 56 -4.10 -0.93 -2.78
C TYR A 56 -5.37 -0.13 -3.09
N GLN A 57 -6.13 -0.50 -4.13
CA GLN A 57 -7.36 0.20 -4.55
C GLN A 57 -7.19 1.73 -4.63
N ILE A 58 -6.13 2.19 -5.30
CA ILE A 58 -5.85 3.63 -5.43
C ILE A 58 -6.64 4.19 -6.62
N THR A 59 -7.40 5.27 -6.40
CA THR A 59 -8.15 5.92 -7.49
C THR A 59 -7.25 6.81 -8.37
N PRO A 60 -7.58 6.99 -9.66
CA PRO A 60 -6.88 7.93 -10.55
C PRO A 60 -6.80 9.36 -10.01
N ARG A 61 -7.83 9.81 -9.28
CA ARG A 61 -7.84 11.14 -8.63
C ARG A 61 -6.80 11.23 -7.53
N MET A 62 -6.70 10.22 -6.67
CA MET A 62 -5.68 10.16 -5.62
C MET A 62 -4.28 10.10 -6.22
N HIS A 63 -4.09 9.28 -7.26
CA HIS A 63 -2.83 9.16 -7.98
C HIS A 63 -2.32 10.53 -8.48
N ARG A 64 -3.15 11.26 -9.23
CA ARG A 64 -2.79 12.61 -9.71
C ARG A 64 -2.53 13.57 -8.56
N SER A 65 -3.40 13.56 -7.54
CA SER A 65 -3.22 14.46 -6.39
C SER A 65 -1.91 14.23 -5.65
N VAL A 66 -1.40 13.00 -5.58
CA VAL A 66 -0.09 12.73 -4.97
C VAL A 66 1.03 13.30 -5.84
N TRP A 67 0.98 13.11 -7.17
CA TRP A 67 1.95 13.72 -8.07
C TRP A 67 1.94 15.24 -8.00
N ASP A 68 0.79 15.85 -8.26
CA ASP A 68 0.64 17.30 -8.42
C ASP A 68 0.88 18.05 -7.12
N LYS A 69 0.44 17.47 -5.99
CA LYS A 69 0.49 18.16 -4.70
C LYS A 69 1.61 17.71 -3.80
N PHE A 70 2.06 16.46 -3.83
CA PHE A 70 3.05 15.97 -2.85
C PHE A 70 4.43 15.77 -3.48
N LEU A 71 4.51 15.03 -4.59
CA LEU A 71 5.78 14.73 -5.25
C LEU A 71 6.34 15.95 -5.99
N ALA A 72 5.50 16.82 -6.56
CA ALA A 72 5.95 18.06 -7.19
C ALA A 72 6.77 18.97 -6.25
N ARG A 73 6.59 18.85 -4.92
CA ARG A 73 7.35 19.58 -3.89
C ARG A 73 8.62 18.87 -3.43
N GLN A 74 8.88 17.65 -3.90
CA GLN A 74 10.01 16.80 -3.49
C GLN A 74 10.66 16.14 -4.73
N PRO A 75 11.43 16.89 -5.53
CA PRO A 75 11.94 16.44 -6.82
C PRO A 75 12.74 15.13 -6.77
N GLU A 76 13.59 14.96 -5.76
CA GLU A 76 14.38 13.73 -5.55
C GLU A 76 13.48 12.50 -5.31
N LEU A 77 12.45 12.65 -4.46
CA LEU A 77 11.51 11.57 -4.19
C LEU A 77 10.63 11.28 -5.42
N ALA A 78 10.20 12.33 -6.13
CA ALA A 78 9.46 12.22 -7.37
C ALA A 78 10.26 11.45 -8.44
N SER A 79 11.56 11.73 -8.56
CA SER A 79 12.46 11.03 -9.47
C SER A 79 12.55 9.53 -9.15
N LYS A 80 12.77 9.17 -7.87
CA LYS A 80 12.80 7.77 -7.44
C LYS A 80 11.48 7.05 -7.70
N VAL A 81 10.34 7.66 -7.36
CA VAL A 81 9.02 7.07 -7.60
C VAL A 81 8.76 6.92 -9.10
N ARG A 82 9.13 7.92 -9.93
CA ARG A 82 9.00 7.84 -11.39
C ARG A 82 9.87 6.75 -11.99
N GLY A 83 11.05 6.51 -11.43
CA GLY A 83 11.98 5.45 -11.83
C GLY A 83 11.46 4.04 -11.59
N LEU A 84 10.48 3.86 -10.70
CA LEU A 84 9.79 2.59 -10.48
C LEU A 84 8.69 2.31 -11.51
N ALA A 85 8.12 3.35 -12.12
CA ALA A 85 7.12 3.21 -13.17
C ALA A 85 7.79 2.84 -14.50
N SER A 86 7.05 2.18 -15.39
CA SER A 86 7.57 1.92 -16.73
C SER A 86 7.89 3.22 -17.47
N GLN A 87 8.80 3.14 -18.43
CA GLN A 87 9.18 4.31 -19.21
C GLN A 87 8.07 4.71 -20.20
N HIS A 88 7.50 3.74 -20.91
CA HIS A 88 6.56 3.97 -22.01
C HIS A 88 5.10 3.98 -21.53
N GLU A 89 4.67 2.96 -20.79
CA GLU A 89 3.27 2.81 -20.40
C GLU A 89 2.82 3.93 -19.46
N PHE A 90 3.70 4.38 -18.57
CA PHE A 90 3.38 5.47 -17.66
C PHE A 90 3.01 6.77 -18.38
N LEU A 91 3.56 7.03 -19.57
CA LEU A 91 3.29 8.27 -20.31
C LEU A 91 1.91 8.24 -20.99
N GLN A 92 1.43 7.06 -21.36
CA GLN A 92 0.15 6.88 -22.05
C GLN A 92 -0.98 6.56 -21.08
N HIS A 93 -0.70 5.66 -20.14
CA HIS A 93 -1.64 5.07 -19.20
C HIS A 93 -1.08 5.07 -17.77
N PRO A 94 -0.75 6.25 -17.18
CA PRO A 94 -0.10 6.35 -15.87
C PRO A 94 -0.86 5.65 -14.74
N HIS A 95 -2.18 5.55 -14.87
CA HIS A 95 -3.03 4.90 -13.88
C HIS A 95 -2.98 3.37 -13.92
N ALA A 96 -2.67 2.77 -15.08
CA ALA A 96 -2.61 1.32 -15.24
C ALA A 96 -1.53 0.70 -14.35
N GLU A 97 -0.44 1.43 -14.11
CA GLU A 97 0.68 1.05 -13.25
C GLU A 97 0.26 0.75 -11.81
N LEU A 98 -0.82 1.36 -11.32
CA LEU A 98 -1.38 1.04 -10.00
C LEU A 98 -1.86 -0.41 -9.91
N ALA A 99 -2.32 -0.98 -11.03
CA ALA A 99 -2.82 -2.34 -11.12
C ALA A 99 -1.75 -3.35 -11.54
N THR A 100 -0.82 -2.96 -12.41
CA THR A 100 0.11 -3.89 -13.07
C THR A 100 1.52 -3.88 -12.50
N ASN A 101 1.93 -2.83 -11.79
CA ASN A 101 3.27 -2.66 -11.26
C ASN A 101 3.22 -2.56 -9.73
N LEU A 102 3.44 -3.69 -9.05
CA LEU A 102 3.33 -3.77 -7.59
C LEU A 102 4.31 -2.83 -6.88
N SER A 103 5.55 -2.71 -7.36
CA SER A 103 6.56 -1.80 -6.79
C SER A 103 6.10 -0.34 -6.89
N TYR A 104 5.58 0.05 -8.05
CA TYR A 104 5.04 1.40 -8.23
C TYR A 104 3.79 1.65 -7.38
N ALA A 105 2.85 0.70 -7.36
CA ALA A 105 1.64 0.77 -6.54
C ALA A 105 1.99 0.90 -5.05
N THR A 106 2.98 0.15 -4.57
CA THR A 106 3.50 0.23 -3.19
C THR A 106 4.10 1.60 -2.91
N ALA A 107 4.91 2.14 -3.83
CA ALA A 107 5.46 3.49 -3.68
C ALA A 107 4.34 4.53 -3.55
N MET A 108 3.33 4.46 -4.41
CA MET A 108 2.17 5.35 -4.38
C MET A 108 1.36 5.22 -3.09
N ALA A 109 1.14 4.01 -2.60
CA ALA A 109 0.49 3.77 -1.31
C ALA A 109 1.27 4.40 -0.15
N MET A 110 2.60 4.27 -0.16
CA MET A 110 3.45 4.92 0.83
C MET A 110 3.36 6.46 0.75
N MET A 111 3.35 7.03 -0.46
CA MET A 111 3.21 8.48 -0.64
C MET A 111 1.86 9.00 -0.13
N ILE A 112 0.79 8.20 -0.24
CA ILE A 112 -0.54 8.54 0.30
C ILE A 112 -0.48 8.72 1.82
N TYR A 113 0.25 7.86 2.54
CA TYR A 113 0.44 8.03 3.98
C TYR A 113 1.27 9.27 4.32
N LEU A 114 2.35 9.49 3.58
CA LEU A 114 3.27 10.61 3.84
C LEU A 114 2.71 11.99 3.48
N ARG A 115 1.78 12.09 2.52
CA ARG A 115 1.28 13.39 2.03
C ARG A 115 0.62 14.27 3.09
N ASN A 116 0.15 13.67 4.17
CA ASN A 116 -0.49 14.38 5.28
C ASN A 116 0.50 14.92 6.31
N GLY A 117 1.81 14.71 6.11
CA GLY A 117 2.88 15.22 6.98
C GLY A 117 2.91 14.60 8.38
N LYS A 118 2.10 13.56 8.63
CA LYS A 118 2.07 12.87 9.92
C LYS A 118 3.10 11.74 9.90
N PRO A 119 3.89 11.59 10.98
CA PRO A 119 4.79 10.46 11.09
C PRO A 119 3.99 9.16 11.07
N LEU A 120 4.58 8.12 10.47
CA LEU A 120 4.04 6.77 10.62
C LEU A 120 3.99 6.40 12.11
N PRO A 121 3.08 5.49 12.52
CA PRO A 121 3.00 5.05 13.90
C PRO A 121 4.39 4.60 14.38
N THR A 122 4.93 5.25 15.41
CA THR A 122 6.20 4.87 16.02
C THR A 122 5.95 3.87 17.14
N GLY A 123 6.68 2.76 17.16
CA GLY A 123 6.56 1.74 18.20
C GLY A 123 6.89 0.34 17.68
N THR A 124 7.63 -0.41 18.50
CA THR A 124 7.92 -1.83 18.32
C THR A 124 6.72 -2.63 18.80
N GLY A 125 5.73 -2.82 17.94
CA GLY A 125 4.55 -3.60 18.29
C GLY A 125 3.53 -3.59 17.16
N ASP A 126 3.35 -4.76 16.55
CA ASP A 126 2.44 -5.05 15.45
C ASP A 126 0.99 -5.06 15.92
N ASP A 127 0.52 -4.00 16.57
CA ASP A 127 -0.89 -3.85 16.95
C ASP A 127 -1.71 -3.53 15.69
N PRO A 128 -2.48 -4.49 15.16
CA PRO A 128 -3.23 -4.28 13.93
C PRO A 128 -4.28 -3.18 14.09
N ALA A 129 -4.75 -2.90 15.32
CA ALA A 129 -5.70 -1.82 15.57
C ALA A 129 -5.03 -0.44 15.43
N ARG A 130 -3.75 -0.30 15.80
CA ARG A 130 -2.98 0.94 15.53
C ARG A 130 -2.77 1.16 14.04
N LEU A 131 -2.45 0.09 13.30
CA LEU A 131 -2.32 0.15 11.85
C LEU A 131 -3.66 0.48 11.19
N GLY A 132 -4.76 -0.13 11.63
CA GLY A 132 -6.11 0.13 11.16
C GLY A 132 -6.56 1.57 11.42
N ARG A 133 -6.23 2.16 12.58
CA ARG A 133 -6.44 3.60 12.84
C ARG A 133 -5.65 4.47 11.87
N CYS A 134 -4.39 4.13 11.60
CA CYS A 134 -3.57 4.86 10.64
C CYS A 134 -4.16 4.80 9.22
N TRP A 135 -4.54 3.59 8.77
CA TRP A 135 -5.21 3.36 7.50
C TRP A 135 -6.49 4.19 7.37
N ARG A 136 -7.40 4.07 8.34
CA ARG A 136 -8.71 4.76 8.30
C ARG A 136 -8.57 6.29 8.27
N ASN A 137 -7.57 6.83 8.95
CA ASN A 137 -7.38 8.28 9.07
C ASN A 137 -6.64 8.90 7.88
N HIS A 138 -5.86 8.13 7.12
CA HIS A 138 -4.87 8.69 6.20
C HIS A 138 -4.91 8.15 4.78
N PHE A 139 -5.41 6.93 4.57
CA PHE A 139 -5.34 6.29 3.26
C PHE A 139 -6.41 6.85 2.30
N HIS A 140 -7.68 6.65 2.65
CA HIS A 140 -8.83 7.24 1.98
C HIS A 140 -9.43 8.38 2.79
N SER A 141 -10.06 9.36 2.13
CA SER A 141 -10.77 10.45 2.82
C SER A 141 -12.08 9.99 3.48
N SER A 142 -12.69 8.94 2.94
CA SER A 142 -13.92 8.34 3.46
C SER A 142 -13.87 6.83 3.23
N PRO A 143 -13.08 6.08 4.02
CA PRO A 143 -13.00 4.62 3.90
C PRO A 143 -14.33 3.99 4.30
N ALA A 144 -14.81 3.03 3.50
CA ALA A 144 -16.02 2.27 3.82
C ALA A 144 -15.81 1.27 4.96
N GLY A 145 -14.61 0.68 5.06
CA GLY A 145 -14.29 -0.32 6.09
C GLY A 145 -13.93 0.27 7.44
N THR A 146 -14.21 -0.49 8.50
CA THR A 146 -13.95 -0.18 9.91
C THR A 146 -12.53 -0.55 10.34
N ILE A 147 -12.12 -0.10 11.54
CA ILE A 147 -10.86 -0.56 12.14
C ILE A 147 -10.92 -2.06 12.42
N ASP A 148 -12.09 -2.57 12.83
CA ASP A 148 -12.29 -3.99 13.12
C ASP A 148 -12.18 -4.84 11.85
N ASP A 149 -12.72 -4.37 10.71
CA ASP A 149 -12.53 -5.02 9.42
C ASP A 149 -11.04 -5.12 9.06
N PHE A 150 -10.29 -4.03 9.28
CA PHE A 150 -8.85 -4.02 9.03
C PHE A 150 -8.12 -5.04 9.91
N VAL A 151 -8.42 -5.06 11.21
CA VAL A 151 -7.82 -6.00 12.17
C VAL A 151 -8.14 -7.44 11.76
N HIS A 152 -9.38 -7.71 11.37
CA HIS A 152 -9.82 -9.02 10.91
C HIS A 152 -9.05 -9.48 9.68
N HIS A 153 -9.03 -8.66 8.61
CA HIS A 153 -8.28 -9.00 7.39
C HIS A 153 -6.77 -9.11 7.62
N TYR A 154 -6.20 -8.28 8.51
CA TYR A 154 -4.79 -8.36 8.87
C TYR A 154 -4.47 -9.71 9.55
N ASN A 155 -5.28 -10.10 10.53
CA ASN A 155 -5.07 -11.35 11.25
C ASN A 155 -5.29 -12.58 10.36
N ASP A 156 -6.26 -12.51 9.44
CA ASP A 156 -6.60 -13.65 8.59
C ASP A 156 -5.64 -13.83 7.41
N LEU A 157 -5.13 -12.73 6.84
CA LEU A 157 -4.34 -12.76 5.61
C LEU A 157 -2.84 -12.46 5.82
N VAL A 158 -2.46 -11.74 6.88
CA VAL A 158 -1.08 -11.27 7.10
C VAL A 158 -0.40 -11.99 8.25
N MET A 159 -1.09 -12.15 9.38
CA MET A 159 -0.59 -13.03 10.44
C MET A 159 -0.80 -14.46 9.96
N GLU A 160 0.25 -15.09 9.44
CA GLU A 160 0.22 -16.54 9.17
C GLU A 160 -0.34 -17.22 10.43
N LYS A 161 -1.48 -17.92 10.32
CA LYS A 161 -1.81 -18.93 11.31
C LYS A 161 -0.59 -19.84 11.32
N VAL A 162 0.11 -19.86 12.44
CA VAL A 162 1.11 -20.90 12.69
C VAL A 162 0.30 -22.19 12.68
N GLU A 163 0.15 -22.79 11.49
CA GLU A 163 -0.21 -24.19 11.40
C GLU A 163 0.89 -24.88 12.16
N SER A 164 0.53 -25.31 13.37
CA SER A 164 1.26 -26.29 14.15
C SER A 164 1.59 -27.43 13.22
N ARG A 165 2.79 -27.39 12.67
CA ARG A 165 3.49 -28.57 12.17
C ARG A 165 3.78 -29.42 13.39
N THR A 166 2.75 -30.10 13.88
CA THR A 166 2.89 -31.23 14.77
C THR A 166 3.54 -32.31 13.92
N ASN A 167 4.84 -32.46 14.14
CA ASN A 167 5.63 -33.58 13.64
C ASN A 167 5.24 -34.85 14.40
#